data_AF-A0A7W1EVH1-F1
#
_entry.id   AF-A0A7W1EVH1-F1
#
_cell.length_a   1.000
_cell.length_b   1.000
_cell.length_c   1.000
_cell.angle_alpha   90.00
_cell.angle_beta   90.00
_cell.angle_gamma   90.00
#
_symmetry.space_group_name_H-M   'P 1'
#
loop_
_entity.id
_entity.type
_entity.pdbx_description
1 polymer ?
#
loop_
_entity_poly.entity_id
_entity_poly.type
_entity_poly.pdbx_seq_one_letter_code
_entity_poly.pdbx_strand_id
1 'polypeptide(L)'
;MKTDSELQKDVLQAINWEPNLKKETINVLVKNGNITLSGEVDNYGKKIEAEHATKHVIGVKEIVNNMDVKFRGVDEKSDVELANEIVSTLKLCSYIAGNSAQIAPSRSHNTAPSL
;
A
#
# COMPACT_ATOMS: atom_id res chain seq x y z
N MET A 1 20.27 -10.88 -34.83
CA MET A 1 19.67 -9.91 -33.89
C MET A 1 18.19 -10.23 -33.79
N LYS A 2 17.62 -10.30 -32.59
CA LYS A 2 16.16 -10.48 -32.44
C LYS A 2 15.45 -9.24 -32.97
N THR A 3 14.31 -9.45 -33.62
CA THR A 3 13.39 -8.37 -33.98
C THR A 3 12.64 -7.88 -32.74
N ASP A 4 12.11 -6.66 -32.78
CA ASP A 4 11.30 -6.12 -31.67
C ASP A 4 10.07 -6.99 -31.38
N SER A 5 9.46 -7.61 -32.40
CA SER A 5 8.31 -8.50 -32.24
C SER A 5 8.68 -9.82 -31.55
N GLU A 6 9.82 -10.41 -31.88
CA GLU A 6 10.34 -11.59 -31.18
C GLU A 6 10.66 -11.26 -29.72
N LEU A 7 11.33 -10.12 -29.49
CA LEU A 7 11.65 -9.67 -28.14
C LEU A 7 10.38 -9.39 -27.32
N GLN A 8 9.35 -8.79 -27.93
CA GLN A 8 8.06 -8.58 -27.29
C GLN A 8 7.44 -9.90 -26.84
N LYS A 9 7.46 -10.91 -27.71
CA LYS A 9 6.92 -12.24 -27.40
C LYS A 9 7.68 -12.90 -26.24
N ASP A 10 9.01 -12.80 -26.24
CA ASP A 10 9.84 -13.36 -25.17
C ASP A 10 9.57 -12.67 -23.83
N VAL A 11 9.38 -11.34 -23.83
CA VAL A 11 9.01 -10.59 -22.62
C VAL A 11 7.63 -10.98 -22.12
N LEU A 12 6.64 -11.08 -23.01
CA LEU A 12 5.30 -11.55 -22.63
C LEU A 12 5.33 -12.96 -22.07
N GLN A 13 6.15 -13.85 -22.64
CA GLN A 13 6.34 -15.19 -22.09
C GLN A 13 6.96 -15.14 -20.70
N ALA A 14 8.04 -14.39 -20.51
CA ALA A 14 8.71 -14.25 -19.21
C ALA A 14 7.75 -13.73 -18.13
N ILE A 15 6.95 -12.72 -18.43
CA ILE A 15 5.93 -12.21 -17.51
C ILE A 15 4.86 -13.27 -17.21
N ASN A 16 4.42 -14.03 -18.22
CA ASN A 16 3.43 -15.09 -18.04
C ASN A 16 3.96 -16.32 -17.28
N TRP A 17 5.29 -16.49 -17.19
CA TRP A 17 5.91 -17.49 -16.33
C TRP A 17 5.80 -17.13 -14.85
N GLU A 18 5.64 -15.85 -14.50
CA GLU A 18 5.50 -15.41 -13.11
C GLU A 18 4.09 -15.71 -12.57
N PRO A 19 3.95 -16.60 -11.57
CA PRO A 19 2.65 -17.00 -11.04
C PRO A 19 1.83 -15.82 -10.49
N ASN A 20 2.53 -14.83 -9.91
CA ASN A 20 1.94 -13.65 -9.31
C ASN A 20 1.38 -12.65 -10.34
N LEU A 21 1.87 -12.68 -11.58
CA LEU A 21 1.48 -11.74 -12.64
C LEU A 21 0.46 -12.31 -13.62
N LYS A 22 0.25 -13.64 -13.61
CA LYS A 22 -0.60 -14.36 -14.56
C LYS A 22 -2.06 -13.88 -14.62
N LYS A 23 -2.56 -13.23 -13.57
CA LYS A 23 -3.93 -12.70 -13.49
C LYS A 23 -4.04 -11.22 -13.89
N GLU A 24 -2.91 -10.54 -14.10
CA GLU A 24 -2.87 -9.12 -14.40
C GLU A 24 -2.88 -8.88 -15.92
N THR A 25 -3.51 -7.79 -16.33
CA THR A 25 -3.50 -7.37 -17.73
C THR A 25 -2.29 -6.48 -17.97
N ILE A 26 -1.19 -7.07 -18.41
CA ILE A 26 0.07 -6.37 -18.70
C ILE A 26 0.26 -6.26 -20.22
N ASN A 27 0.47 -5.04 -20.69
CA ASN A 27 0.82 -4.71 -22.07
C ASN A 27 2.32 -4.45 -22.16
N VAL A 28 2.92 -4.93 -23.25
CA VAL A 28 4.36 -4.79 -23.52
C VAL A 28 4.52 -4.16 -24.89
N LEU A 29 5.21 -3.02 -24.96
CA LEU A 29 5.62 -2.37 -26.20
C LEU A 29 7.14 -2.41 -26.32
N VAL A 30 7.63 -2.76 -27.51
CA VAL A 30 9.07 -2.86 -27.79
C VAL A 30 9.43 -1.94 -28.94
N LYS A 31 10.48 -1.15 -28.76
CA LYS A 31 11.04 -0.28 -29.80
C LYS A 31 12.56 -0.26 -29.71
N ASN A 32 13.23 -0.82 -30.71
CA ASN A 32 14.69 -0.91 -30.81
C ASN A 32 15.36 -1.56 -29.58
N GLY A 33 14.69 -2.51 -28.93
CA GLY A 33 15.14 -3.14 -27.67
C GLY A 33 14.77 -2.39 -26.38
N ASN A 34 14.08 -1.25 -26.47
CA ASN A 34 13.53 -0.55 -25.31
C ASN A 34 12.12 -1.07 -25.03
N ILE A 35 11.87 -1.46 -23.79
CA ILE A 35 10.61 -2.05 -23.36
C ILE A 35 9.81 -1.01 -22.58
N THR A 36 8.55 -0.84 -22.94
CA THR A 36 7.57 -0.11 -22.13
C THR A 36 6.53 -1.10 -21.62
N LEU A 37 6.40 -1.18 -20.30
CA LEU A 37 5.39 -1.96 -19.63
C LEU A 37 4.24 -1.05 -19.19
N SER A 38 3.00 -1.44 -19.46
CA SER A 38 1.80 -0.71 -19.04
C SER A 38 0.67 -1.66 -18.66
N GLY A 39 -0.32 -1.17 -17.93
CA GLY A 39 -1.42 -1.99 -17.41
C GLY A 39 -1.68 -1.71 -15.94
N GLU A 40 -2.45 -2.59 -15.32
CA GLU A 40 -2.88 -2.46 -13.92
C GLU A 40 -2.40 -3.66 -13.12
N VAL A 41 -1.92 -3.40 -11.90
CA VAL A 41 -1.56 -4.43 -10.92
C VAL A 41 -2.18 -4.11 -9.56
N ASP A 42 -2.44 -5.12 -8.74
CA ASP A 42 -3.11 -4.90 -7.44
C ASP A 42 -2.19 -4.46 -6.29
N ASN A 43 -0.87 -4.51 -6.49
CA ASN A 43 0.11 -4.09 -5.50
C ASN A 43 1.45 -3.69 -6.15
N TYR A 44 2.27 -2.96 -5.40
CA TYR A 44 3.57 -2.50 -5.87
C TYR A 44 4.59 -3.62 -6.06
N GLY A 45 4.51 -4.71 -5.29
CA GLY A 45 5.37 -5.88 -5.46
C GLY A 45 5.28 -6.47 -6.86
N LYS A 46 4.06 -6.63 -7.38
CA LYS A 46 3.81 -7.09 -8.76
C LYS A 46 4.39 -6.15 -9.82
N LYS A 47 4.37 -4.83 -9.57
CA LYS A 47 5.00 -3.84 -10.47
C LYS A 47 6.51 -4.09 -10.60
N ILE A 48 7.17 -4.40 -9.48
CA ILE A 48 8.61 -4.72 -9.45
C ILE A 48 8.88 -6.10 -10.04
N GLU A 49 8.05 -7.11 -9.74
CA GLU A 49 8.19 -8.45 -10.31
C GLU A 49 8.11 -8.42 -11.84
N ALA A 50 7.19 -7.63 -12.43
CA ALA A 50 7.07 -7.54 -13.87
C ALA A 50 8.29 -6.89 -14.54
N GLU A 51 8.89 -5.89 -13.88
CA GLU A 51 10.14 -5.28 -14.31
C GLU A 51 11.30 -6.28 -14.23
N HIS A 52 11.38 -7.05 -13.14
CA HIS A 52 12.39 -8.10 -12.96
C HIS A 52 12.24 -9.20 -14.01
N ALA A 53 11.04 -9.71 -14.25
CA ALA A 53 10.80 -10.74 -15.27
C ALA A 53 11.26 -10.25 -16.66
N THR A 54 10.96 -8.99 -16.99
CA THR A 54 11.39 -8.35 -18.24
C THR A 54 12.90 -8.23 -18.33
N LYS A 55 13.57 -7.84 -17.24
CA LYS A 55 15.02 -7.61 -17.19
C LYS A 55 15.85 -8.86 -17.51
N HIS A 56 15.33 -10.05 -17.22
CA HIS A 56 16.03 -11.31 -17.49
C HIS A 56 15.93 -11.76 -18.97
N VAL A 57 15.19 -11.06 -19.80
CA VAL A 57 15.04 -11.41 -21.23
C VAL A 57 16.23 -10.89 -22.04
N ILE A 58 16.89 -11.82 -22.73
CA ILE A 58 18.02 -11.50 -23.61
C ILE A 58 17.57 -10.60 -24.77
N GLY A 59 18.18 -9.42 -24.86
CA GLY A 59 17.91 -8.42 -25.90
C GLY A 59 17.26 -7.13 -25.39
N VAL A 60 16.82 -7.11 -24.13
CA VAL A 60 16.34 -5.91 -23.44
C VAL A 60 17.50 -4.95 -23.18
N LYS A 61 17.31 -3.68 -23.55
CA LYS A 61 18.29 -2.60 -23.32
C LYS A 61 17.87 -1.70 -22.17
N GLU A 62 16.62 -1.25 -22.21
CA GLU A 62 16.01 -0.36 -21.22
C GLU A 62 14.58 -0.78 -20.95
N ILE A 63 14.08 -0.45 -19.75
CA ILE A 63 12.72 -0.75 -19.31
C ILE A 63 12.10 0.53 -18.74
N VAL A 64 10.92 0.86 -19.25
CA VAL A 64 10.07 1.95 -18.76
C VAL A 64 8.80 1.33 -18.17
N ASN A 65 8.62 1.49 -16.86
CA ASN A 65 7.53 0.87 -16.12
C ASN A 65 6.39 1.87 -15.82
N ASN A 66 5.41 1.90 -16.72
CA ASN A 66 4.23 2.76 -16.65
C ASN A 66 2.98 2.00 -16.16
N MET A 67 3.14 1.02 -15.28
CA MET A 67 2.00 0.33 -14.67
C MET A 67 1.36 1.15 -13.54
N ASP A 68 0.04 1.09 -13.46
CA ASP A 68 -0.75 1.66 -12.38
C ASP A 68 -1.04 0.61 -11.32
N VAL A 69 -0.93 1.01 -10.04
CA VAL A 69 -1.27 0.14 -8.91
C VAL A 69 -2.69 0.45 -8.44
N LYS A 70 -3.60 -0.50 -8.59
CA LYS A 70 -5.00 -0.40 -8.13
C LYS A 70 -5.30 -1.44 -7.06
N PHE A 71 -5.38 -1.00 -5.81
CA PHE A 71 -5.72 -1.87 -4.69
C PHE A 71 -7.16 -2.40 -4.82
N ARG A 72 -7.31 -3.66 -5.20
CA ARG A 72 -8.60 -4.36 -5.17
C ARG A 72 -8.80 -4.92 -3.76
N GLY A 73 -9.51 -4.19 -2.90
CA GLY A 73 -9.84 -4.69 -1.55
C GLY A 73 -9.63 -3.70 -0.40
N VAL A 74 -9.18 -2.48 -0.69
CA VAL A 74 -9.61 -1.37 0.16
C VAL A 74 -11.01 -1.10 -0.35
N ASP A 75 -12.04 -1.51 0.41
CA ASP A 75 -13.36 -0.87 0.28
C ASP A 75 -13.07 0.62 0.06
N GLU A 76 -13.69 1.23 -0.94
CA GLU A 76 -13.79 2.68 -0.94
C GLU A 76 -14.55 3.04 0.35
N LYS A 77 -13.88 2.99 1.51
CA LYS A 77 -14.29 3.71 2.69
C LYS A 77 -14.29 5.12 2.18
N SER A 78 -15.49 5.57 1.83
CA SER A 78 -15.75 6.93 1.47
C SER A 78 -15.00 7.79 2.49
N ASP A 79 -14.44 8.93 2.08
CA ASP A 79 -13.78 9.86 3.01
C ASP A 79 -14.65 10.12 4.26
N VAL A 80 -15.98 9.97 4.14
CA VAL A 80 -16.96 9.96 5.22
C VAL A 80 -16.78 8.81 6.23
N GLU A 81 -16.60 7.57 5.78
CA GLU A 81 -16.38 6.41 6.66
C GLU A 81 -15.01 6.46 7.33
N LEU A 82 -13.97 6.87 6.61
CA LEU A 82 -12.64 7.10 7.18
C LEU A 82 -12.67 8.22 8.22
N ALA A 83 -13.35 9.34 7.93
CA ALA A 83 -13.51 10.44 8.88
C ALA A 83 -14.29 10.00 10.12
N ASN A 84 -15.36 9.21 9.97
CA ASN A 84 -16.15 8.71 11.09
C ASN A 84 -15.34 7.74 11.98
N GLU A 85 -14.49 6.91 11.39
CA GLU A 85 -13.60 5.99 12.13
C GLU A 85 -12.51 6.75 12.89
N ILE A 86 -11.93 7.79 12.30
CA ILE A 86 -10.96 8.66 12.98
C ILE A 86 -11.64 9.42 14.13
N VAL A 87 -12.84 9.98 13.91
CA VAL A 87 -13.60 10.70 14.93
C VAL A 87 -14.04 9.79 16.08
N SER A 88 -14.49 8.57 15.79
CA SER A 88 -14.91 7.62 16.82
C SER A 88 -13.73 7.13 17.66
N THR A 89 -12.57 6.91 17.03
CA THR A 89 -11.33 6.52 17.71
C THR A 89 -10.77 7.67 18.55
N LEU A 90 -10.78 8.90 18.05
CA LEU A 90 -10.38 10.10 18.80
C LEU A 90 -11.32 10.38 20.00
N LYS A 91 -12.63 10.09 19.87
CA LYS A 91 -13.58 10.15 20.98
C LYS A 91 -13.28 9.12 22.07
N LEU A 92 -12.82 7.92 21.70
CA LEU A 92 -12.42 6.88 22.66
C LEU A 92 -11.19 7.28 23.49
N CYS A 93 -10.30 8.13 22.96
CA CYS A 93 -9.18 8.72 23.72
C CYS A 93 -9.57 9.90 24.64
N SER A 94 -10.85 10.32 24.69
CA SER A 94 -11.34 11.32 25.65
C SER A 94 -11.57 10.74 27.07
N TYR A 95 -10.73 9.82 27.54
CA TYR A 95 -10.63 9.46 28.97
C TYR A 95 -9.63 10.36 29.71
N ILE A 96 -9.49 11.62 29.29
CA ILE A 96 -8.71 12.66 30.00
C ILE A 96 -9.28 14.05 29.69
N ALA A 97 -10.48 14.33 30.20
CA ALA A 97 -10.94 15.69 30.54
C ALA A 97 -12.28 15.61 31.28
N GLY A 98 -12.26 15.02 32.48
CA GLY A 98 -13.44 14.97 33.34
C GLY A 98 -13.11 14.61 34.77
N ASN A 99 -11.90 14.93 35.24
CA ASN A 99 -11.60 14.86 36.66
C ASN A 99 -12.43 15.96 37.34
N SER A 100 -13.56 15.56 37.91
CA SER A 100 -14.33 16.35 38.85
C SER A 100 -13.48 16.55 40.11
N ALA A 101 -12.73 17.64 40.13
CA ALA A 101 -12.09 18.13 41.34
C ALA A 101 -13.19 18.56 42.34
N GLN A 102 -13.62 17.63 43.19
CA GLN A 102 -14.27 18.00 44.45
C GLN A 102 -13.16 18.38 45.45
N ILE A 103 -12.98 19.68 45.66
CA ILE A 103 -12.24 20.21 46.80
C ILE A 103 -13.15 20.12 48.01
N ALA A 104 -13.00 19.08 48.82
CA ALA A 104 -13.57 19.01 50.16
C ALA A 104 -12.62 19.71 51.15
N PRO A 105 -13.11 20.60 52.04
CA PRO A 105 -12.27 21.18 53.09
C PRO A 105 -11.87 20.07 54.08
N SER A 106 -10.56 19.95 54.30
CA SER A 106 -9.92 19.01 55.21
C SER A 106 -10.33 19.27 56.67
N ARG A 107 -11.27 18.48 57.18
CA ARG A 107 -11.57 18.41 58.61
C ARG A 107 -10.50 17.54 59.30
N SER A 108 -9.46 18.19 59.81
CA SER A 108 -8.50 17.56 60.73
C SER A 108 -9.22 17.21 62.04
N HIS A 109 -9.46 15.91 62.27
CA HIS A 109 -9.80 15.38 63.58
C HIS A 109 -9.01 14.10 63.82
N ASN A 110 -7.99 14.22 64.67
CA ASN A 110 -7.63 13.32 65.78
C ASN A 110 -6.21 13.67 66.24
N THR A 111 -5.82 13.68 67.51
CA THR A 111 -6.35 13.05 68.72
C THR A 111 -5.55 13.64 69.89
N ALA A 112 -6.18 13.98 71.02
CA ALA A 112 -5.52 13.93 72.34
C ALA A 112 -5.20 12.45 72.66
N PRO A 113 -4.23 12.06 73.54
CA PRO A 113 -4.04 12.65 74.87
C PRO A 113 -2.60 12.61 75.50
N SER A 114 -2.52 13.18 76.71
CA SER A 114 -1.57 12.91 77.84
C SER A 114 -0.12 13.40 77.67
N LEU A 115 0.53 14.10 78.62
CA LEU A 115 0.45 14.21 80.09
C LEU A 115 0.54 15.67 80.55
#